data_AF-A0A1L5KKT3-F1
#
_entry.id   AF-A0A1L5KKT3-F1
#
_cell.length_a   1.000
_cell.length_b   1.000
_cell.length_c   1.000
_cell.angle_alpha   90.00
_cell.angle_beta   90.00
_cell.angle_gamma   90.00
#
_symmetry.space_group_name_H-M   'P 1'
#
loop_
_entity.id
_entity.type
_entity.pdbx_description
1 polymer ?
#
loop_
_entity_poly.entity_id
_entity_poly.type
_entity_poly.pdbx_seq_one_letter_code
_entity_poly.pdbx_strand_id
1 'polypeptide(L)'
;QMMVNEMNKNEGKELKFPNFDINNPSTYPTTETDWQDELLNNHALVYNHKVSLSGGTDRGIYYASFGYLNQNGVVASENSYYKRYNARFNNTYTVMEDKNRFWLPKVTFGSNISYSHTESMGIGNNSDVSGVLTSMALTPPNEPIYQTDPEQLKIYDQLYAGYVKDADGRAYNIINYMREMGNPLAVRDVSNNTLNTANNFNANLNL
;
A
#
# COMPACT_ATOMS: atom_id res chain seq x y z
N GLN A 1 -16.50 -28.71 -5.50
CA GLN A 1 -16.56 -29.01 -6.94
C GLN A 1 -17.53 -30.16 -7.23
N MET A 2 -17.38 -31.35 -6.64
CA MET A 2 -18.35 -32.46 -6.78
C MET A 2 -19.79 -32.07 -6.43
N MET A 3 -20.02 -31.55 -5.23
CA MET A 3 -21.37 -31.19 -4.77
C MET A 3 -22.08 -30.16 -5.68
N VAL A 4 -21.30 -29.25 -6.27
CA VAL A 4 -21.82 -28.23 -7.22
C VAL A 4 -22.17 -28.86 -8.57
N ASN A 5 -21.35 -29.80 -9.06
CA ASN A 5 -21.64 -30.57 -10.27
C ASN A 5 -22.85 -31.49 -10.07
N GLU A 6 -22.97 -32.15 -8.93
CA GLU A 6 -24.13 -32.98 -8.60
C GLU A 6 -25.40 -32.15 -8.49
N MET A 7 -25.34 -30.98 -7.85
CA MET A 7 -26.46 -30.05 -7.77
C MET A 7 -26.88 -29.54 -9.17
N ASN A 8 -25.94 -29.08 -10.00
CA ASN A 8 -26.23 -28.63 -11.36
C ASN A 8 -26.79 -29.76 -12.24
N LYS A 9 -26.25 -30.97 -12.13
CA LYS A 9 -26.75 -32.16 -12.84
C LYS A 9 -28.18 -32.49 -12.42
N ASN A 10 -28.49 -32.42 -11.12
CA ASN A 10 -29.83 -32.65 -10.59
C ASN A 10 -30.82 -31.54 -11.01
N GLU A 11 -30.33 -30.31 -11.18
CA GLU A 11 -31.12 -29.17 -11.67
C GLU A 11 -31.20 -29.09 -13.21
N GLY A 12 -30.61 -30.03 -13.94
CA GLY A 12 -30.56 -30.02 -15.41
C GLY A 12 -29.75 -28.87 -16.02
N LYS A 13 -28.89 -28.22 -15.22
CA LYS A 13 -27.98 -27.16 -15.65
C LYS A 13 -26.64 -27.76 -16.09
N GLU A 14 -25.91 -27.00 -16.91
CA GLU A 14 -24.55 -27.37 -17.29
C GLU A 14 -23.66 -27.55 -16.05
N LEU A 15 -22.78 -28.56 -16.12
CA LEU A 15 -21.81 -28.82 -15.06
C LEU A 15 -20.87 -27.62 -14.94
N LYS A 16 -20.74 -27.08 -13.72
CA LYS A 16 -19.83 -25.97 -13.44
C LYS A 16 -18.36 -26.37 -13.62
N PHE A 17 -18.03 -27.64 -13.40
CA PHE A 17 -16.68 -28.20 -13.53
C PHE A 17 -16.74 -29.48 -14.38
N PRO A 18 -16.99 -29.39 -15.70
CA PRO A 18 -17.30 -30.55 -16.55
C PRO A 18 -16.14 -31.56 -16.63
N ASN A 19 -14.92 -31.09 -16.40
CA ASN A 19 -13.72 -31.93 -16.45
C ASN A 19 -13.36 -32.56 -15.10
N PHE A 20 -14.01 -32.21 -13.98
CA PHE A 20 -13.62 -32.67 -12.63
C PHE A 20 -14.25 -34.03 -12.27
N ASP A 21 -13.42 -35.01 -11.95
CA ASP A 21 -13.78 -36.35 -11.46
C ASP A 21 -13.01 -36.69 -10.18
N ILE A 22 -13.71 -36.94 -9.06
CA ILE A 22 -13.07 -37.30 -7.78
C ILE A 22 -12.27 -38.60 -7.86
N ASN A 23 -12.64 -39.50 -8.77
CA ASN A 23 -12.00 -40.80 -8.90
C ASN A 23 -10.80 -40.74 -9.85
N ASN A 24 -10.58 -39.61 -10.51
CA ASN A 24 -9.47 -39.40 -11.43
C ASN A 24 -8.65 -38.15 -11.05
N PRO A 25 -7.56 -38.31 -10.28
CA PRO A 25 -6.72 -37.19 -9.85
C PRO A 25 -6.14 -36.33 -10.99
N SER A 26 -6.03 -36.86 -12.22
CA SER A 26 -5.56 -36.08 -13.38
C SER A 26 -6.55 -35.00 -13.82
N THR A 27 -7.76 -35.01 -13.27
CA THR A 27 -8.80 -34.02 -13.54
C THR A 27 -8.83 -32.89 -12.50
N TYR A 28 -8.02 -33.00 -11.46
CA TYR A 28 -7.90 -31.93 -10.49
C TYR A 28 -7.24 -30.72 -11.14
N PRO A 29 -7.71 -29.49 -10.83
CA PRO A 29 -7.03 -28.29 -11.27
C PRO A 29 -5.57 -28.35 -10.82
N THR A 30 -4.65 -28.26 -11.79
CA THR A 30 -3.20 -28.39 -11.58
C THR A 30 -2.55 -27.11 -11.08
N THR A 31 -3.34 -26.04 -10.96
CA THR A 31 -2.88 -24.74 -10.47
C THR A 31 -2.95 -24.72 -8.95
N GLU A 32 -1.87 -24.31 -8.30
CA GLU A 32 -1.80 -24.08 -6.86
C GLU A 32 -1.24 -22.66 -6.64
N THR A 33 -2.11 -21.67 -6.72
CA THR A 33 -1.79 -20.27 -6.46
C THR A 33 -1.75 -20.02 -4.95
N ASP A 34 -0.60 -19.60 -4.44
CA ASP A 34 -0.50 -19.05 -3.09
C ASP A 34 -0.84 -17.56 -3.11
N TRP A 35 -2.12 -17.25 -2.89
CA TRP A 35 -2.60 -15.87 -2.87
C TRP A 35 -1.92 -14.99 -1.80
N GLN A 36 -1.41 -15.60 -0.72
CA GLN A 36 -0.67 -14.85 0.30
C GLN A 36 0.71 -14.48 -0.20
N ASP A 37 1.44 -15.38 -0.85
CA ASP A 37 2.75 -15.05 -1.44
C ASP A 37 2.63 -14.00 -2.56
N GLU A 38 1.53 -14.05 -3.33
CA GLU A 38 1.28 -13.09 -4.41
C GLU A 38 0.91 -11.67 -3.93
N LEU A 39 0.26 -11.54 -2.76
CA LEU A 39 -0.19 -10.24 -2.23
C LEU A 39 0.66 -9.70 -1.08
N LEU A 40 1.29 -10.57 -0.30
CA LEU A 40 2.14 -10.16 0.80
C LEU A 40 3.53 -9.82 0.29
N ASN A 41 3.99 -8.64 0.67
CA ASN A 41 5.38 -8.29 0.50
C ASN A 41 6.19 -8.85 1.67
N ASN A 42 6.83 -10.00 1.44
CA ASN A 42 7.79 -10.60 2.36
C ASN A 42 9.03 -9.71 2.62
N HIS A 43 9.22 -8.64 1.83
CA HIS A 43 10.29 -7.66 1.92
C HIS A 43 9.76 -6.23 2.19
N ALA A 44 8.80 -6.09 3.12
CA ALA A 44 8.30 -4.80 3.59
C ALA A 44 9.35 -4.06 4.46
N LEU A 45 10.39 -3.56 3.82
CA LEU A 45 11.52 -2.90 4.47
C LEU A 45 11.13 -1.50 5.00
N VAL A 46 11.76 -1.14 6.11
CA VAL A 46 11.66 0.20 6.71
C VAL A 46 13.04 0.84 6.70
N TYR A 47 13.17 1.96 6.00
CA TYR A 47 14.38 2.77 5.94
C TYR A 47 14.17 4.05 6.73
N ASN A 48 15.06 4.31 7.69
CA ASN A 48 15.02 5.53 8.49
C ASN A 48 16.43 6.13 8.57
N HIS A 49 16.63 7.24 7.86
CA HIS A 49 17.89 7.97 7.85
C HIS A 49 17.70 9.33 8.52
N LYS A 50 18.60 9.67 9.44
CA LYS A 50 18.61 10.97 10.09
C LYS A 50 20.03 11.49 10.16
N VAL A 51 20.22 12.71 9.68
CA VAL A 51 21.46 13.45 9.80
C VAL A 51 21.18 14.71 10.61
N SER A 52 22.04 15.00 11.57
CA SER A 52 21.94 16.23 12.35
C SER A 52 23.30 16.84 12.58
N LEU A 53 23.33 18.17 12.55
CA LEU A 53 24.46 19.01 12.91
C LEU A 53 24.03 19.88 14.09
N SER A 54 24.88 19.96 15.09
CA SER A 54 24.67 20.83 16.25
C SER A 54 25.98 21.45 16.67
N GLY A 55 25.92 22.69 17.14
CA GLY A 55 27.09 23.39 17.64
C GLY A 55 26.70 24.63 18.42
N GLY A 56 27.69 25.24 19.06
CA GLY A 56 27.48 26.47 19.79
C GLY A 56 28.78 27.14 20.17
N THR A 57 28.64 28.42 20.51
CA THR A 57 29.68 29.29 21.09
C THR A 57 29.08 29.97 22.32
N ASP A 58 29.87 30.79 23.01
CA ASP A 58 29.40 31.58 24.16
C ASP A 58 28.21 32.49 23.82
N ARG A 59 28.03 32.85 22.54
CA ARG A 59 26.97 33.75 22.09
C ARG A 59 25.79 33.06 21.41
N GLY A 60 25.84 31.76 21.15
CA GLY A 60 24.69 31.10 20.54
C GLY A 60 24.87 29.62 20.29
N ILE A 61 23.73 28.95 20.21
CA ILE A 61 23.60 27.51 19.94
C ILE A 61 22.73 27.30 18.71
N TYR A 62 23.07 26.31 17.90
CA TYR A 62 22.29 25.96 16.72
C TYR A 62 22.17 24.43 16.57
N TYR A 63 21.08 24.04 15.95
CA TYR A 63 20.75 22.66 15.61
C TYR A 63 20.09 22.63 14.25
N ALA A 64 20.59 21.80 13.35
CA ALA A 64 19.95 21.48 12.08
C ALA A 64 19.82 19.98 11.96
N SER A 65 18.71 19.50 11.41
CA SER A 65 18.53 18.09 11.12
C SER A 65 17.68 17.88 9.87
N PHE A 66 18.00 16.79 9.19
CA PHE A 66 17.22 16.25 8.10
C PHE A 66 16.92 14.77 8.38
N GLY A 67 15.70 14.34 8.08
CA GLY A 67 15.25 12.98 8.23
C GLY A 67 14.50 12.50 6.99
N TYR A 68 14.71 11.24 6.64
CA TYR A 68 13.98 10.52 5.61
C TYR A 68 13.51 9.18 6.17
N LEU A 69 12.21 8.93 6.08
CA LEU A 69 11.57 7.67 6.45
C LEU A 69 10.85 7.12 5.22
N ASN A 70 11.06 5.85 4.93
CA ASN A 70 10.31 5.10 3.93
C ASN A 70 9.89 3.76 4.52
N GLN A 71 8.60 3.49 4.52
CA GLN A 71 8.00 2.26 5.02
C GLN A 71 7.08 1.70 3.94
N ASN A 72 7.40 0.50 3.46
CA ASN A 72 6.51 -0.25 2.58
C ASN A 72 5.46 -1.00 3.40
N GLY A 73 4.25 -1.12 2.87
CA GLY A 73 3.19 -1.95 3.42
C GLY A 73 3.49 -3.44 3.24
N VAL A 74 3.00 -4.23 4.19
CA VAL A 74 3.11 -5.70 4.15
C VAL A 74 2.15 -6.31 3.13
N VAL A 75 1.03 -5.67 2.87
CA VAL A 75 0.03 -6.10 1.89
C VAL A 75 0.11 -5.15 0.72
N ALA A 76 0.15 -5.69 -0.51
CA ALA A 76 0.18 -4.95 -1.75
C ALA A 76 1.13 -3.74 -1.70
N SER A 77 2.42 -3.99 -1.50
CA SER A 77 3.40 -2.93 -1.22
C SER A 77 3.48 -1.80 -2.26
N GLU A 78 3.18 -2.08 -3.53
CA GLU A 78 3.06 -1.05 -4.58
C GLU A 78 1.93 -0.05 -4.29
N ASN A 79 0.91 -0.53 -3.57
CA ASN A 79 -0.34 0.14 -3.27
C ASN A 79 -0.49 0.53 -1.79
N SER A 80 0.53 0.25 -0.96
CA SER A 80 0.59 0.61 0.45
C SER A 80 1.99 1.04 0.85
N TYR A 81 2.17 2.33 1.16
CA TYR A 81 3.45 2.86 1.63
C TYR A 81 3.29 4.15 2.44
N TYR A 82 4.32 4.48 3.21
CA TYR A 82 4.45 5.73 3.95
C TYR A 82 5.86 6.29 3.77
N LYS A 83 5.95 7.50 3.23
CA LYS A 83 7.21 8.24 3.05
C LYS A 83 7.12 9.56 3.78
N ARG A 84 8.17 9.92 4.53
CA ARG A 84 8.25 11.20 5.21
C ARG A 84 9.64 11.82 5.08
N TYR A 85 9.65 13.07 4.66
CA TYR A 85 10.82 13.94 4.71
C TYR A 85 10.60 14.97 5.82
N ASN A 86 11.60 15.21 6.64
CA ASN A 86 11.51 16.25 7.67
C ASN A 86 12.81 17.03 7.79
N ALA A 87 12.70 18.34 7.84
CA ALA A 87 13.79 19.25 8.13
C ALA A 87 13.47 20.03 9.39
N ARG A 88 14.47 20.24 10.24
CA ARG A 88 14.34 21.07 11.44
C ARG A 88 15.57 21.93 11.63
N PHE A 89 15.34 23.19 11.94
CA PHE A 89 16.35 24.16 12.31
C PHE A 89 15.94 24.83 13.60
N ASN A 90 16.80 24.79 14.61
CA ASN A 90 16.64 25.54 15.85
C ASN A 90 17.89 26.38 16.06
N ASN A 91 17.72 27.62 16.50
CA ASN A 91 18.84 28.48 16.88
C ASN A 91 18.44 29.38 18.04
N THR A 92 19.36 29.56 18.98
CA THR A 92 19.28 30.61 20.00
C THR A 92 20.56 31.42 19.92
N TYR A 93 20.43 32.73 19.80
CA TYR A 93 21.53 33.66 19.61
C TYR A 93 21.39 34.86 20.55
N THR A 94 22.44 35.17 21.29
CA THR A 94 22.51 36.37 22.13
C THR A 94 22.92 37.54 21.26
N VAL A 95 21.94 38.37 20.90
CA VAL A 95 22.11 39.55 20.04
C VAL A 95 22.90 40.63 20.78
N MET A 96 22.62 40.82 22.06
CA MET A 96 23.30 41.79 22.91
C MET A 96 23.50 41.20 24.30
N GLU A 97 24.68 41.44 24.86
CA GLU A 97 24.97 41.18 26.27
C GLU A 97 25.88 42.31 26.77
N ASP A 98 25.33 43.19 27.62
CA ASP A 98 26.03 44.29 28.27
C ASP A 98 25.63 44.33 29.74
N LYS A 99 26.55 43.88 30.60
CA LYS A 99 26.34 43.76 32.05
C LYS A 99 26.25 45.12 32.75
N ASN A 100 26.62 46.22 32.08
CA ASN A 100 26.61 47.57 32.66
C ASN A 100 25.36 48.38 32.31
N ARG A 101 24.45 47.84 31.48
CA ARG A 101 23.18 48.50 31.15
C ARG A 101 22.11 48.20 32.20
N PHE A 102 21.47 49.26 32.69
CA PHE A 102 20.33 49.15 33.62
C PHE A 102 19.06 48.56 32.95
N TRP A 103 18.87 48.76 31.65
CA TRP A 103 17.73 48.24 30.90
C TRP A 103 18.18 47.40 29.68
N LEU A 104 17.52 46.25 29.47
CA LEU A 104 17.88 45.22 28.49
C LEU A 104 19.36 44.82 28.51
N PRO A 105 19.90 44.32 29.65
CA PRO A 105 21.31 43.90 29.73
C PRO A 105 21.61 42.69 28.83
N LYS A 106 20.59 41.91 28.46
CA LYS A 106 20.72 40.79 27.53
C LYS A 106 19.49 40.69 26.62
N VAL A 107 19.72 40.50 25.33
CA VAL A 107 18.68 40.29 24.32
C VAL A 107 19.02 39.02 23.56
N THR A 108 18.08 38.06 23.51
CA THR A 108 18.30 36.74 22.92
C THR A 108 17.25 36.42 21.88
N PHE A 109 17.68 36.22 20.65
CA PHE A 109 16.82 35.76 19.60
C PHE A 109 16.78 34.23 19.57
N GLY A 110 15.59 33.66 19.58
CA GLY A 110 15.35 32.23 19.38
C GLY A 110 14.52 31.99 18.12
N SER A 111 14.87 30.94 17.39
CA SER A 111 14.11 30.43 16.25
C SER A 111 13.97 28.92 16.33
N ASN A 112 12.78 28.43 15.97
CA ASN A 112 12.47 27.02 15.84
C ASN A 112 11.61 26.86 14.60
N ILE A 113 12.21 26.29 13.57
CA ILE A 113 11.63 26.13 12.25
C ILE A 113 11.64 24.64 11.93
N SER A 114 10.51 24.12 11.47
CA SER A 114 10.42 22.76 10.97
C SER A 114 9.50 22.67 9.78
N TYR A 115 9.85 21.76 8.89
CA TYR A 115 9.07 21.40 7.73
C TYR A 115 8.98 19.89 7.64
N SER A 116 7.80 19.36 7.33
CA SER A 116 7.63 17.96 6.98
C SER A 116 6.75 17.81 5.76
N HIS A 117 7.16 16.89 4.89
CA HIS A 117 6.40 16.41 3.75
C HIS A 117 6.14 14.92 3.95
N THR A 118 4.88 14.51 3.83
CA THR A 118 4.47 13.12 3.97
C THR A 118 3.67 12.70 2.75
N GLU A 119 4.02 11.54 2.21
CA GLU A 119 3.23 10.83 1.21
C GLU A 119 2.80 9.51 1.83
N SER A 120 1.51 9.19 1.76
CA SER A 120 1.00 7.92 2.24
C SER A 120 -0.08 7.41 1.33
N MET A 121 0.03 6.13 0.99
CA MET A 121 -0.99 5.40 0.26
C MET A 121 -1.31 4.15 1.06
N GLY A 122 -2.60 3.83 1.15
CA GLY A 122 -3.09 2.65 1.83
C GLY A 122 -4.09 1.93 0.95
N ILE A 123 -4.29 0.65 1.25
CA ILE A 123 -5.36 -0.13 0.65
C ILE A 123 -6.65 0.27 1.35
N GLY A 124 -7.66 0.68 0.56
CA GLY A 124 -8.96 1.04 1.10
C GLY A 124 -9.70 -0.17 1.69
N ASN A 125 -10.50 0.07 2.73
CA ASN A 125 -11.42 -0.93 3.28
C ASN A 125 -12.62 -1.07 2.32
N ASN A 126 -12.47 -1.85 1.24
CA ASN A 126 -13.54 -2.00 0.26
C ASN A 126 -14.35 -3.27 0.54
N SER A 127 -15.44 -3.11 1.31
CA SER A 127 -16.46 -4.10 1.71
C SER A 127 -15.96 -5.33 2.48
N ASP A 128 -16.79 -5.82 3.42
CA ASP A 128 -16.49 -7.01 4.23
C ASP A 128 -16.27 -8.27 3.38
N VAL A 129 -16.68 -8.26 2.10
CA VAL A 129 -16.68 -9.41 1.19
C VAL A 129 -15.71 -9.26 0.01
N SER A 130 -15.31 -8.03 -0.35
CA SER A 130 -14.51 -7.76 -1.58
C SER A 130 -13.18 -7.06 -1.32
N GLY A 131 -12.74 -6.93 -0.07
CA GLY A 131 -11.46 -6.31 0.27
C GLY A 131 -10.27 -7.19 -0.11
N VAL A 132 -9.11 -6.60 -0.35
CA VAL A 132 -7.87 -7.31 -0.72
C VAL A 132 -7.51 -8.43 0.26
N LEU A 133 -7.71 -8.20 1.56
CA LEU A 133 -7.45 -9.22 2.59
C LEU A 133 -8.47 -10.35 2.57
N THR A 134 -9.75 -10.03 2.42
CA THR A 134 -10.82 -11.02 2.36
C THR A 134 -10.69 -11.88 1.10
N SER A 135 -10.42 -11.26 -0.05
CA SER A 135 -10.19 -11.99 -1.30
C SER A 135 -8.95 -12.87 -1.20
N MET A 136 -7.85 -12.39 -0.63
CA MET A 136 -6.65 -13.20 -0.39
C MET A 136 -6.95 -14.46 0.44
N ALA A 137 -7.72 -14.33 1.52
CA ALA A 137 -7.97 -15.43 2.45
C ALA A 137 -9.01 -16.44 1.95
N LEU A 138 -9.98 -15.99 1.14
CA LEU A 138 -11.13 -16.80 0.73
C LEU A 138 -11.01 -17.33 -0.70
N THR A 139 -10.10 -16.77 -1.53
CA THR A 139 -9.94 -17.22 -2.91
C THR A 139 -9.32 -18.62 -2.93
N PRO A 140 -9.92 -19.58 -3.65
CA PRO A 140 -9.39 -20.94 -3.69
C PRO A 140 -8.00 -20.96 -4.34
N PRO A 141 -7.05 -21.76 -3.80
CA PRO A 141 -5.70 -21.85 -4.38
C PRO A 141 -5.70 -22.51 -5.76
N ASN A 142 -6.79 -23.16 -6.16
CA ASN A 142 -6.90 -23.79 -7.47
C ASN A 142 -7.34 -22.86 -8.61
N GLU A 143 -7.52 -21.58 -8.31
CA GLU A 143 -7.76 -20.56 -9.33
C GLU A 143 -6.45 -20.01 -9.87
N PRO A 144 -6.28 -19.92 -11.21
CA PRO A 144 -5.12 -19.25 -11.79
C PRO A 144 -5.18 -17.73 -11.58
N ILE A 145 -4.00 -17.12 -11.50
CA ILE A 145 -3.85 -15.66 -11.41
C ILE A 145 -4.33 -14.99 -12.71
N TYR A 146 -3.86 -15.49 -13.85
CA TYR A 146 -4.13 -14.91 -15.17
C TYR A 146 -4.98 -15.84 -16.01
N GLN A 147 -5.79 -15.26 -16.89
CA GLN A 147 -6.47 -16.00 -17.95
C GLN A 147 -5.54 -16.13 -19.16
N THR A 148 -5.23 -17.37 -19.54
CA THR A 148 -4.32 -17.68 -20.65
C THR A 148 -5.03 -18.30 -21.86
N ASP A 149 -6.27 -18.78 -21.70
CA ASP A 149 -7.04 -19.38 -22.79
C ASP A 149 -7.53 -18.30 -23.78
N PRO A 150 -7.09 -18.33 -25.06
CA PRO A 150 -7.51 -17.37 -26.07
C PRO A 150 -9.02 -17.34 -26.32
N GLU A 151 -9.74 -18.45 -26.13
CA GLU A 151 -11.19 -18.48 -26.29
C GLU A 151 -11.89 -17.76 -25.14
N GLN A 152 -11.42 -17.97 -23.90
CA GLN A 152 -11.92 -17.24 -22.73
C GLN A 152 -11.59 -15.75 -22.79
N LEU A 153 -10.43 -15.37 -23.30
CA LEU A 153 -10.08 -13.95 -23.49
C LEU A 153 -11.03 -13.25 -24.47
N LYS A 154 -11.45 -13.92 -25.55
CA LYS A 154 -12.47 -13.38 -26.47
C LYS A 154 -13.82 -13.19 -25.78
N ILE A 155 -14.21 -14.12 -24.89
CA ILE A 155 -15.41 -13.99 -24.07
C ILE A 155 -15.26 -12.80 -23.12
N TYR A 156 -14.07 -12.58 -22.54
CA TYR A 156 -13.79 -11.44 -21.66
C TYR A 156 -13.97 -10.11 -22.40
N ASP A 157 -13.40 -10.00 -23.59
CA ASP A 157 -13.53 -8.81 -24.44
C ASP A 157 -14.99 -8.52 -24.82
N GLN A 158 -15.85 -9.55 -24.94
CA GLN A 158 -17.25 -9.41 -25.33
C GLN A 158 -18.19 -9.12 -24.15
N LEU A 159 -17.99 -9.77 -23.01
CA LEU A 159 -18.93 -9.77 -21.89
C LEU A 159 -18.50 -8.88 -20.72
N TYR A 160 -17.20 -8.62 -20.55
CA TYR A 160 -16.64 -7.94 -19.39
C TYR A 160 -15.86 -6.69 -19.82
N ALA A 161 -16.60 -5.66 -20.25
CA ALA A 161 -15.97 -4.39 -20.64
C ALA A 161 -15.12 -3.83 -19.48
N GLY A 162 -13.82 -3.65 -19.74
CA GLY A 162 -12.87 -3.12 -18.75
C GLY A 162 -12.37 -4.13 -17.72
N TYR A 163 -12.33 -5.43 -18.03
CA TYR A 163 -11.65 -6.40 -17.17
C TYR A 163 -10.21 -5.97 -16.88
N VAL A 164 -9.77 -6.24 -15.66
CA VAL A 164 -8.52 -5.71 -15.12
C VAL A 164 -7.34 -6.47 -15.72
N LYS A 165 -6.32 -5.73 -16.13
CA LYS A 165 -5.05 -6.24 -16.64
C LYS A 165 -3.91 -5.73 -15.77
N ASP A 166 -2.84 -6.50 -15.69
CA ASP A 166 -1.59 -6.05 -15.08
C ASP A 166 -0.86 -5.05 -15.99
N ALA A 167 0.31 -4.57 -15.53
CA ALA A 167 1.15 -3.64 -16.28
C ALA A 167 1.67 -4.20 -17.62
N ASP A 168 1.78 -5.53 -17.74
CA ASP A 168 2.21 -6.24 -18.96
C ASP A 168 1.03 -6.54 -19.91
N GLY A 169 -0.20 -6.16 -19.54
CA GLY A 169 -1.41 -6.36 -20.34
C GLY A 169 -2.04 -7.75 -20.20
N ARG A 170 -1.57 -8.59 -19.26
CA ARG A 170 -2.16 -9.90 -18.96
C ARG A 170 -3.46 -9.73 -18.19
N ALA A 171 -4.50 -10.43 -18.65
CA ALA A 171 -5.82 -10.40 -18.03
C ALA A 171 -5.81 -11.19 -16.71
N TYR A 172 -6.26 -10.58 -15.61
CA TYR A 172 -6.53 -11.35 -14.40
C TYR A 172 -7.72 -12.28 -14.62
N ASN A 173 -7.66 -13.49 -14.05
CA ASN A 173 -8.73 -14.48 -14.16
C ASN A 173 -10.00 -13.99 -13.45
N ILE A 174 -11.17 -14.12 -14.09
CA ILE A 174 -12.48 -13.76 -13.53
C ILE A 174 -13.12 -14.99 -12.88
N ILE A 175 -13.31 -14.93 -11.56
CA ILE A 175 -13.81 -16.04 -10.74
C ILE A 175 -15.35 -16.04 -10.72
N ASN A 176 -15.95 -16.50 -11.81
CA ASN A 176 -17.41 -16.37 -12.07
C ASN A 176 -18.35 -17.11 -11.11
N TYR A 177 -17.86 -17.98 -10.23
CA TYR A 177 -18.70 -18.63 -9.21
C TYR A 177 -18.67 -17.91 -7.86
N MET A 178 -17.76 -16.95 -7.66
CA MET A 178 -17.73 -16.11 -6.46
C MET A 178 -18.36 -14.76 -6.80
N ARG A 179 -19.62 -14.58 -6.40
CA ARG A 179 -20.45 -13.43 -6.82
C ARG A 179 -19.84 -12.07 -6.50
N GLU A 180 -19.19 -11.95 -5.33
CA GLU A 180 -18.69 -10.69 -4.79
C GLU A 180 -17.17 -10.65 -4.62
N MET A 181 -16.48 -11.77 -4.88
CA MET A 181 -15.04 -11.86 -4.75
C MET A 181 -14.39 -11.89 -6.12
N GLY A 182 -13.55 -10.90 -6.38
CA GLY A 182 -12.69 -10.88 -7.55
C GLY A 182 -11.34 -11.51 -7.25
N ASN A 183 -10.55 -11.70 -8.31
CA ASN A 183 -9.14 -12.02 -8.21
C ASN A 183 -8.43 -11.04 -7.25
N PRO A 184 -7.70 -11.52 -6.23
CA PRO A 184 -7.09 -10.65 -5.23
C PRO A 184 -6.15 -9.57 -5.81
N LEU A 185 -5.41 -9.87 -6.87
CA LEU A 185 -4.55 -8.90 -7.57
C LEU A 185 -5.38 -7.90 -8.41
N ALA A 186 -6.46 -8.34 -9.03
CA ALA A 186 -7.39 -7.42 -9.69
C ALA A 186 -8.03 -6.46 -8.68
N VAL A 187 -8.45 -6.96 -7.52
CA VAL A 187 -9.01 -6.17 -6.42
C VAL A 187 -7.99 -5.16 -5.90
N ARG A 188 -6.71 -5.55 -5.78
CA ARG A 188 -5.61 -4.66 -5.40
C ARG A 188 -5.47 -3.47 -6.37
N ASP A 189 -5.58 -3.73 -7.66
CA ASP A 189 -5.33 -2.74 -8.72
C ASP A 189 -6.53 -1.81 -8.93
N VAL A 190 -7.76 -2.28 -8.67
CA VAL A 190 -8.97 -1.44 -8.70
C VAL A 190 -9.34 -0.83 -7.35
N SER A 191 -8.70 -1.26 -6.26
CA SER A 191 -8.84 -0.60 -4.96
C SER A 191 -8.44 0.87 -5.14
N ASN A 192 -9.37 1.77 -4.83
CA ASN A 192 -9.16 3.22 -4.89
C ASN A 192 -8.10 3.62 -3.85
N ASN A 193 -6.83 3.48 -4.22
CA ASN A 193 -5.72 3.83 -3.35
C ASN A 193 -5.52 5.34 -3.46
N THR A 194 -6.06 6.09 -2.50
CA THR A 194 -5.90 7.53 -2.46
C THR A 194 -4.49 7.86 -1.98
N LEU A 195 -3.69 8.48 -2.85
CA LEU A 195 -2.44 9.11 -2.45
C LEU A 195 -2.78 10.32 -1.57
N ASN A 196 -2.41 10.21 -0.29
CA ASN A 196 -2.51 11.32 0.66
C ASN A 196 -1.17 12.01 0.77
N THR A 197 -1.15 13.31 0.51
CA THR A 197 0.03 14.15 0.65
C THR A 197 -0.22 15.23 1.70
N ALA A 198 0.70 15.36 2.65
CA ALA A 198 0.62 16.38 3.71
C ALA A 198 1.90 17.21 3.76
N ASN A 199 1.74 18.53 3.82
CA ASN A 199 2.81 19.49 4.02
C ASN A 199 2.57 20.21 5.34
N ASN A 200 3.49 20.09 6.29
CA ASN A 200 3.42 20.82 7.55
C ASN A 200 4.62 21.76 7.66
N PHE A 201 4.33 23.03 7.88
CA PHE A 201 5.33 24.04 8.17
C PHE A 201 5.04 24.64 9.54
N ASN A 202 6.08 24.76 10.36
CA ASN A 202 6.00 25.38 11.67
C ASN A 202 7.20 26.29 11.87
N ALA A 203 6.95 27.52 12.31
CA ALA A 203 7.98 28.48 12.66
C ALA A 203 7.56 29.22 13.93
N ASN A 204 8.42 29.19 14.94
CA ASN A 204 8.30 29.98 16.16
C ASN A 204 9.55 30.83 16.31
N LEU A 205 9.35 32.14 16.52
CA LEU A 205 10.41 33.11 16.73
C LEU A 205 10.17 33.80 18.08
N ASN A 206 11.22 33.96 18.88
CA ASN A 206 11.16 34.62 20.18
C ASN A 206 12.35 35.58 20.35
N LEU A 207 12.17 36.64 21.15
CA LEU A 207 13.14 37.69 21.42
C LEU A 207 13.33 37.89 22.92
#